data_AF-A0A7Z7PT14-F1
#
_entry.id   AF-A0A7Z7PT14-F1
#
_cell.length_a   1.000
_cell.length_b   1.000
_cell.length_c   1.000
_cell.angle_alpha   90.00
_cell.angle_beta   90.00
_cell.angle_gamma   90.00
#
_symmetry.space_group_name_H-M   'P 1'
#
loop_
_entity.id
_entity.type
_entity.pdbx_description
1 polymer ?
#
loop_
_entity_poly.entity_id
_entity_poly.type
_entity_poly.pdbx_seq_one_letter_code
_entity_poly.pdbx_strand_id
1 'polypeptide(L)'
;MARDDEAKGSYTYPNTSEDNDFRDVLKNKLDIRSHSALREAEYAFTALRQTELAEGKGPTGNHDASHLKALHGYIFQDVYEWAGHTRNESPVVDGQRVEPVGGLSKGDTTFLHGSRIEMGLNEALRPARDDQGLRAATPEQFAEKAAHVLSELNYVHAFREGNGRANEALVVSLGRTYGHDIDLTVITKPRMIEASIETTNDPSSPAMKHLIQDAMDPNRREAIRSAMSDLEQAGENPFEHNIRTARPGEVIEGQVLGHDNRVASLVADRGIVAVDRADLPERMPPDDEEVKFTARSDFKTLGRPEQVQDAQSLPGQQKAQEPQSQHINAELKAIEAQQLADRQRNRDQDDRER
;
A
#
# COMPACT_ATOMS: atom_id res chain seq x y z
N MET A 1 -40.63 -12.60 33.23
CA MET A 1 -40.15 -13.02 31.90
C MET A 1 -38.68 -12.63 31.81
N ALA A 2 -37.80 -13.58 32.13
CA ALA A 2 -36.39 -13.43 31.82
C ALA A 2 -36.27 -13.44 30.29
N ARG A 3 -35.65 -12.40 29.72
CA ARG A 3 -35.18 -12.49 28.34
C ARG A 3 -34.01 -13.46 28.38
N ASP A 4 -34.10 -14.56 27.65
CA ASP A 4 -32.94 -15.39 27.36
C ASP A 4 -31.87 -14.46 26.76
N ASP A 5 -30.78 -14.25 27.50
CA ASP A 5 -29.52 -13.77 26.93
C ASP A 5 -28.98 -14.92 26.08
N GLU A 6 -29.53 -15.08 24.87
CA GLU A 6 -28.89 -15.90 23.83
C GLU A 6 -27.44 -15.40 23.71
N ALA A 7 -26.49 -16.32 23.92
CA ALA A 7 -25.07 -16.02 23.77
C ALA A 7 -24.84 -15.39 22.39
N LYS A 8 -24.51 -14.10 22.39
CA LYS A 8 -24.27 -13.34 21.16
C LYS A 8 -23.08 -13.95 20.43
N GLY A 9 -23.21 -14.19 19.12
CA GLY A 9 -22.11 -14.70 18.31
C GLY A 9 -20.93 -13.73 18.33
N SER A 10 -19.73 -14.27 18.16
CA SER A 10 -18.47 -13.50 18.11
C SER A 10 -17.74 -13.74 16.80
N TYR A 11 -17.04 -12.71 16.32
CA TYR A 11 -16.06 -12.83 15.24
C TYR A 11 -14.79 -13.58 15.64
N THR A 12 -14.53 -13.75 16.94
CA THR A 12 -13.30 -14.37 17.46
C THR A 12 -13.57 -15.64 18.26
N TYR A 13 -12.60 -16.54 18.32
CA TYR A 13 -12.61 -17.65 19.26
C TYR A 13 -12.52 -17.14 20.71
N PRO A 14 -13.08 -17.87 21.69
CA PRO A 14 -12.88 -17.56 23.10
C PRO A 14 -11.39 -17.57 23.46
N ASN A 15 -10.96 -16.56 24.22
CA ASN A 15 -9.60 -16.47 24.73
C ASN A 15 -9.39 -17.55 25.80
N THR A 16 -8.62 -18.59 25.44
CA THR A 16 -8.37 -19.77 26.30
C THR A 16 -6.90 -19.91 26.70
N SER A 17 -6.05 -19.01 26.21
CA SER A 17 -4.61 -18.97 26.47
C SER A 17 -4.17 -17.56 26.83
N GLU A 18 -3.14 -17.45 27.67
CA GLU A 18 -2.44 -16.19 27.96
C GLU A 18 -1.44 -15.81 26.85
N ASP A 19 -1.14 -16.75 25.95
CA ASP A 19 -0.32 -16.46 24.77
C ASP A 19 -1.09 -15.56 23.80
N ASN A 20 -0.52 -14.39 23.52
CA ASN A 20 -1.09 -13.40 22.61
C ASN A 20 -1.35 -13.97 21.21
N ASP A 21 -0.61 -14.98 20.75
CA ASP A 21 -0.84 -15.62 19.46
C ASP A 21 -2.22 -16.31 19.38
N PHE A 22 -2.82 -16.66 20.52
CA PHE A 22 -4.11 -17.35 20.60
C PHE A 22 -5.26 -16.46 21.09
N ARG A 23 -5.02 -15.16 21.29
CA ARG A 23 -6.01 -14.19 21.77
C ARG A 23 -6.68 -13.45 20.63
N ASP A 24 -8.00 -13.35 20.67
CA ASP A 24 -8.83 -12.59 19.72
C ASP A 24 -8.62 -13.04 18.25
N VAL A 25 -8.32 -14.33 18.06
CA VAL A 25 -8.15 -14.94 16.74
C VAL A 25 -9.51 -15.03 16.05
N LEU A 26 -9.59 -14.54 14.81
CA LEU A 26 -10.82 -14.53 14.02
C LEU A 26 -11.30 -15.96 13.72
N LYS A 27 -12.58 -16.22 13.96
CA LYS A 27 -13.24 -17.46 13.54
C LYS A 27 -13.13 -17.59 12.03
N ASN A 28 -12.65 -18.75 11.59
CA ASN A 28 -12.35 -19.06 10.20
C ASN A 28 -12.78 -20.48 9.86
N LYS A 29 -13.00 -20.74 8.57
CA LYS A 29 -13.46 -22.03 8.03
C LYS A 29 -12.43 -23.16 8.18
N LEU A 30 -11.21 -22.83 8.58
CA LEU A 30 -10.09 -23.76 8.73
C LEU A 30 -9.91 -24.24 10.19
N ASP A 31 -10.71 -23.71 11.12
CA ASP A 31 -10.59 -23.93 12.58
C ASP A 31 -9.19 -23.63 13.16
N ILE A 32 -8.47 -22.69 12.54
CA ILE A 32 -7.16 -22.26 13.03
C ILE A 32 -7.32 -21.25 14.17
N ARG A 33 -6.61 -21.47 15.28
CA ARG A 33 -6.79 -20.71 16.53
C ARG A 33 -5.56 -19.92 16.99
N SER A 34 -4.54 -19.81 16.14
CA SER A 34 -3.40 -18.91 16.38
C SER A 34 -3.28 -17.88 15.25
N HIS A 35 -2.86 -16.66 15.57
CA HIS A 35 -2.64 -15.59 14.58
C HIS A 35 -1.56 -15.96 13.58
N SER A 36 -0.45 -16.52 14.05
CA SER A 36 0.67 -16.95 13.22
C SER A 36 0.22 -17.94 12.13
N ALA A 37 -0.47 -19.01 12.50
CA ALA A 37 -0.95 -20.01 11.55
C ALA A 37 -2.08 -19.47 10.67
N LEU A 38 -3.00 -18.66 11.24
CA LEU A 38 -4.10 -18.10 10.48
C LEU A 38 -3.59 -17.13 9.41
N ARG A 39 -2.57 -16.32 9.73
CA ARG A 39 -1.96 -15.38 8.79
C ARG A 39 -1.37 -16.09 7.57
N GLU A 40 -0.60 -17.15 7.79
CA GLU A 40 0.01 -17.94 6.71
C GLU A 40 -1.06 -18.60 5.82
N ALA A 41 -2.07 -19.23 6.45
CA ALA A 41 -3.15 -19.88 5.72
C ALA A 41 -3.99 -18.86 4.94
N GLU A 42 -4.42 -17.77 5.58
CA GLU A 42 -5.19 -16.71 4.93
C GLU A 42 -4.43 -16.12 3.74
N TYR A 43 -3.13 -15.86 3.89
CA TYR A 43 -2.30 -15.38 2.78
C TYR A 43 -2.32 -16.36 1.61
N ALA A 44 -2.11 -17.66 1.85
CA ALA A 44 -2.12 -18.67 0.79
C ALA A 44 -3.46 -18.77 0.06
N PHE A 45 -4.58 -18.80 0.78
CA PHE A 45 -5.92 -18.86 0.18
C PHE A 45 -6.27 -17.58 -0.60
N THR A 46 -5.96 -16.41 -0.02
CA THR A 46 -6.27 -15.13 -0.65
C THR A 46 -5.37 -14.84 -1.86
N ALA A 47 -4.12 -15.30 -1.86
CA ALA A 47 -3.20 -15.15 -2.99
C ALA A 47 -3.74 -15.82 -4.27
N LEU A 48 -4.29 -17.03 -4.16
CA LEU A 48 -4.94 -17.72 -5.29
C LEU A 48 -6.07 -16.87 -5.87
N ARG A 49 -6.95 -16.33 -5.01
CA ARG A 49 -8.06 -15.47 -5.44
C ARG A 49 -7.57 -14.17 -6.06
N GLN A 50 -6.51 -13.57 -5.53
CA GLN A 50 -5.92 -12.37 -6.11
C GLN A 50 -5.31 -12.63 -7.49
N THR A 51 -4.70 -13.80 -7.73
CA THR A 51 -4.26 -14.21 -9.07
C THR A 51 -5.44 -14.35 -10.03
N GLU A 52 -6.53 -14.99 -9.61
CA GLU A 52 -7.75 -15.10 -10.44
C GLU A 52 -8.35 -13.72 -10.76
N LEU A 53 -8.39 -12.81 -9.77
CA LEU A 53 -8.76 -11.41 -10.00
C LEU A 53 -7.81 -10.75 -11.01
N ALA A 54 -6.51 -11.00 -10.92
CA ALA A 54 -5.53 -10.44 -11.84
C ALA A 54 -5.75 -10.88 -13.29
N GLU A 55 -6.20 -12.11 -13.48
CA GLU A 55 -6.58 -12.69 -14.77
C GLU A 55 -7.98 -12.28 -15.25
N GLY A 56 -8.70 -11.43 -14.50
CA GLY A 56 -10.04 -10.96 -14.85
C GLY A 56 -11.16 -11.96 -14.61
N LYS A 57 -10.93 -13.00 -13.78
CA LYS A 57 -11.92 -14.06 -13.45
C LYS A 57 -12.79 -13.72 -12.23
N GLY A 58 -12.63 -12.51 -11.69
CA GLY A 58 -13.33 -12.03 -10.51
C GLY A 58 -14.77 -11.58 -10.74
N PRO A 59 -15.47 -11.20 -9.66
CA PRO A 59 -16.72 -10.46 -9.75
C PRO A 59 -16.55 -9.19 -10.58
N THR A 60 -17.54 -8.90 -11.42
CA THR A 60 -17.65 -7.66 -12.18
C THR A 60 -18.73 -6.77 -11.57
N GLY A 61 -18.57 -5.45 -11.65
CA GLY A 61 -19.58 -4.51 -11.18
C GLY A 61 -19.25 -3.06 -11.55
N ASN A 62 -20.09 -2.12 -11.10
CA ASN A 62 -20.02 -0.69 -11.43
C ASN A 62 -19.19 0.12 -10.44
N HIS A 63 -18.17 -0.52 -9.86
CA HIS A 63 -17.28 0.06 -8.83
C HIS A 63 -18.03 0.73 -7.66
N ASP A 64 -19.16 0.13 -7.28
CA ASP A 64 -20.02 0.54 -6.16
C ASP A 64 -19.81 -0.35 -4.92
N ALA A 65 -20.56 -0.07 -3.85
CA ALA A 65 -20.47 -0.82 -2.60
C ALA A 65 -20.77 -2.32 -2.80
N SER A 66 -21.68 -2.66 -3.71
CA SER A 66 -22.00 -4.06 -4.03
C SER A 66 -20.81 -4.76 -4.70
N HIS A 67 -20.13 -4.07 -5.63
CA HIS A 67 -18.92 -4.59 -6.25
C HIS A 67 -17.79 -4.76 -5.23
N LEU A 68 -17.56 -3.79 -4.34
CA LEU A 68 -16.56 -3.90 -3.27
C LEU A 68 -16.85 -5.09 -2.33
N LYS A 69 -18.11 -5.27 -1.92
CA LYS A 69 -18.55 -6.43 -1.13
C LYS A 69 -18.35 -7.74 -1.88
N ALA A 70 -18.65 -7.78 -3.18
CA ALA A 70 -18.44 -8.97 -4.00
C ALA A 70 -16.96 -9.33 -4.12
N LEU A 71 -16.07 -8.35 -4.31
CA LEU A 71 -14.62 -8.54 -4.33
C LEU A 71 -14.12 -9.07 -2.99
N HIS A 72 -14.54 -8.48 -1.87
CA HIS A 72 -14.21 -9.01 -0.55
C HIS A 72 -14.74 -10.44 -0.36
N GLY A 73 -15.99 -10.69 -0.75
CA GLY A 73 -16.59 -12.03 -0.73
C GLY A 73 -15.71 -13.03 -1.47
N TYR A 74 -15.33 -12.70 -2.70
CA TYR A 74 -14.50 -13.56 -3.56
C TYR A 74 -13.10 -13.82 -3.01
N ILE A 75 -12.43 -12.79 -2.47
CA ILE A 75 -11.07 -12.92 -1.92
C ILE A 75 -11.08 -13.81 -0.67
N PHE A 76 -12.06 -13.64 0.21
CA PHE A 76 -12.07 -14.26 1.55
C PHE A 76 -13.02 -15.44 1.70
N GLN A 77 -13.72 -15.86 0.63
CA GLN A 77 -14.74 -16.92 0.67
C GLN A 77 -14.22 -18.24 1.25
N ASP A 78 -12.93 -18.56 1.09
CA ASP A 78 -12.36 -19.82 1.59
C ASP A 78 -11.90 -19.73 3.05
N VAL A 79 -11.83 -18.52 3.62
CA VAL A 79 -11.30 -18.29 4.98
C VAL A 79 -12.40 -17.89 5.96
N TYR A 80 -13.29 -16.98 5.58
CA TYR A 80 -14.27 -16.37 6.50
C TYR A 80 -15.71 -16.64 6.07
N GLU A 81 -16.57 -16.97 7.05
CA GLU A 81 -18.02 -17.12 6.81
C GLU A 81 -18.71 -15.78 6.56
N TRP A 82 -18.16 -14.70 7.10
CA TRP A 82 -18.62 -13.34 6.93
C TRP A 82 -18.02 -12.64 5.69
N ALA A 83 -17.32 -13.36 4.81
CA ALA A 83 -16.75 -12.78 3.61
C ALA A 83 -17.81 -12.06 2.76
N GLY A 84 -17.58 -10.78 2.47
CA GLY A 84 -18.49 -9.92 1.70
C GLY A 84 -19.51 -9.16 2.55
N HIS A 85 -19.52 -9.36 3.86
CA HIS A 85 -20.33 -8.59 4.80
C HIS A 85 -19.54 -7.44 5.41
N THR A 86 -20.13 -6.24 5.40
CA THR A 86 -19.55 -5.09 6.10
C THR A 86 -19.73 -5.25 7.60
N ARG A 87 -18.84 -4.67 8.40
CA ARG A 87 -18.79 -4.88 9.86
C ARG A 87 -19.98 -4.29 10.61
N ASN A 88 -20.79 -3.43 9.98
CA ASN A 88 -22.07 -2.95 10.53
C ASN A 88 -23.26 -3.89 10.25
N GLU A 89 -23.05 -4.97 9.50
CA GLU A 89 -24.03 -6.03 9.30
C GLU A 89 -23.91 -7.10 10.40
N SER A 90 -24.89 -8.01 10.44
CA SER A 90 -24.94 -9.13 11.40
C SER A 90 -24.90 -10.50 10.68
N PRO A 91 -23.77 -10.87 10.07
CA PRO A 91 -23.62 -12.17 9.42
C PRO A 91 -23.73 -13.33 10.42
N VAL A 92 -23.90 -14.55 9.90
CA VAL A 92 -23.82 -15.77 10.70
C VAL A 92 -22.38 -16.25 10.68
N VAL A 93 -21.80 -16.47 11.85
CA VAL A 93 -20.48 -17.04 12.04
C VAL A 93 -20.61 -18.17 13.06
N ASP A 94 -20.19 -19.37 12.68
CA ASP A 94 -20.25 -20.58 13.51
C ASP A 94 -21.69 -20.85 13.99
N GLY A 95 -22.64 -20.74 13.06
CA GLY A 95 -24.08 -20.94 13.30
C GLY A 95 -24.78 -19.85 14.11
N GLN A 96 -24.08 -18.80 14.55
CA GLN A 96 -24.64 -17.72 15.36
C GLN A 96 -24.53 -16.35 14.70
N ARG A 97 -25.52 -15.48 14.91
CA ARG A 97 -25.42 -14.08 14.45
C ARG A 97 -24.41 -13.32 15.30
N VAL A 98 -23.51 -12.61 14.64
CA VAL A 98 -22.57 -11.69 15.29
C VAL A 98 -23.14 -10.27 15.32
N GLU A 99 -22.82 -9.52 16.37
CA GLU A 99 -23.26 -8.13 16.51
C GLU A 99 -22.50 -7.19 15.57
N PRO A 100 -23.15 -6.10 15.11
CA PRO A 100 -22.48 -5.03 14.37
C PRO A 100 -21.34 -4.39 15.17
N VAL A 101 -20.21 -4.16 14.51
CA VAL A 101 -19.04 -3.47 15.06
C VAL A 101 -19.11 -1.98 14.74
N GLY A 102 -19.39 -1.17 15.76
CA GLY A 102 -19.47 0.29 15.66
C GLY A 102 -18.11 0.98 15.59
N GLY A 103 -17.35 0.95 16.68
CA GLY A 103 -16.00 1.52 16.76
C GLY A 103 -14.93 0.54 16.28
N LEU A 104 -13.96 1.03 15.52
CA LEU A 104 -12.75 0.30 15.15
C LEU A 104 -11.61 1.29 14.99
N SER A 105 -10.44 0.93 15.52
CA SER A 105 -9.23 1.74 15.43
C SER A 105 -8.03 0.83 15.17
N LYS A 106 -6.99 1.37 14.57
CA LYS A 106 -5.72 0.66 14.34
C LYS A 106 -4.58 1.64 14.61
N GLY A 107 -3.79 1.36 15.65
CA GLY A 107 -2.87 2.36 16.19
C GLY A 107 -3.64 3.61 16.63
N ASP A 108 -3.17 4.78 16.22
CA ASP A 108 -3.76 6.07 16.59
C ASP A 108 -4.90 6.50 15.63
N THR A 109 -5.13 5.75 14.56
CA THR A 109 -6.18 6.06 13.57
C THR A 109 -7.50 5.42 13.97
N THR A 110 -8.55 6.25 14.09
CA THR A 110 -9.93 5.79 14.29
C THR A 110 -10.68 5.82 12.96
N PHE A 111 -11.32 4.70 12.61
CA PHE A 111 -12.09 4.58 11.38
C PHE A 111 -13.51 5.13 11.53
N LEU A 112 -14.19 5.33 10.40
CA LEU A 112 -15.58 5.79 10.37
C LEU A 112 -16.48 4.89 11.24
N HIS A 113 -17.30 5.46 12.13
CA HIS A 113 -18.19 4.63 12.96
C HIS A 113 -19.14 3.76 12.10
N GLY A 114 -19.37 2.51 12.52
CA GLY A 114 -20.11 1.49 11.77
C GLY A 114 -21.50 1.93 11.31
N SER A 115 -22.18 2.76 12.09
CA SER A 115 -23.49 3.33 11.72
C SER A 115 -23.47 4.26 10.49
N ARG A 116 -22.29 4.65 10.00
CA ARG A 116 -22.10 5.52 8.83
C ARG A 116 -21.47 4.80 7.65
N ILE A 117 -21.22 3.49 7.71
CA ILE A 117 -20.51 2.76 6.63
C ILE A 117 -21.22 2.90 5.28
N GLU A 118 -22.55 2.75 5.22
CA GLU A 118 -23.29 2.86 3.95
C GLU A 118 -23.13 4.24 3.31
N MET A 119 -23.29 5.30 4.10
CA MET A 119 -23.06 6.68 3.67
C MET A 119 -21.60 6.88 3.23
N GLY A 120 -20.65 6.42 4.03
CA GLY A 120 -19.22 6.55 3.75
C GLY A 120 -18.80 5.84 2.46
N LEU A 121 -19.31 4.63 2.21
CA LEU A 121 -19.07 3.91 0.95
C LEU A 121 -19.66 4.66 -0.24
N ASN A 122 -20.87 5.23 -0.11
CA ASN A 122 -21.48 6.00 -1.18
C ASN A 122 -20.64 7.24 -1.55
N GLU A 123 -20.13 7.96 -0.55
CA GLU A 123 -19.26 9.13 -0.79
C GLU A 123 -17.90 8.73 -1.35
N ALA A 124 -17.22 7.75 -0.73
CA ALA A 124 -15.90 7.25 -1.16
C ALA A 124 -15.91 6.78 -2.62
N LEU A 125 -16.99 6.13 -3.06
CA LEU A 125 -17.13 5.56 -4.40
C LEU A 125 -17.79 6.52 -5.40
N ARG A 126 -18.12 7.75 -5.00
CA ARG A 126 -18.71 8.75 -5.91
C ARG A 126 -17.82 9.02 -7.13
N PRO A 127 -16.48 9.20 -7.02
CA PRO A 127 -15.63 9.40 -8.18
C PRO A 127 -15.58 8.19 -9.12
N ALA A 128 -15.68 6.97 -8.59
CA ALA A 128 -15.65 5.72 -9.36
C ALA A 128 -16.89 5.52 -10.23
N ARG A 129 -18.01 6.21 -9.91
CA ARG A 129 -19.29 6.13 -10.63
C ARG A 129 -19.43 7.17 -11.74
N ASP A 130 -18.47 8.09 -11.88
CA ASP A 130 -18.44 9.10 -12.94
C ASP A 130 -17.83 8.53 -14.23
N ASP A 131 -18.59 7.66 -14.93
CA ASP A 131 -18.09 6.96 -16.12
C ASP A 131 -17.62 7.92 -17.22
N GLN A 132 -18.40 8.97 -17.52
CA GLN A 132 -18.02 9.94 -18.55
C GLN A 132 -16.75 10.71 -18.16
N GLY A 133 -16.67 11.17 -16.92
CA GLY A 133 -15.51 11.91 -16.45
C GLY A 133 -14.28 11.03 -16.22
N LEU A 134 -14.42 9.71 -16.07
CA LEU A 134 -13.28 8.78 -16.02
C LEU A 134 -12.79 8.43 -17.43
N ARG A 135 -13.68 8.25 -18.41
CA ARG A 135 -13.29 8.04 -19.82
C ARG A 135 -12.57 9.24 -20.44
N ALA A 136 -12.94 10.45 -20.01
CA ALA A 136 -12.34 11.69 -20.50
C ALA A 136 -11.08 12.13 -19.72
N ALA A 137 -10.72 11.42 -18.64
CA ALA A 137 -9.63 11.82 -17.76
C ALA A 137 -8.26 11.63 -18.43
N THR A 138 -7.34 12.57 -18.21
CA THR A 138 -5.90 12.29 -18.42
C THR A 138 -5.42 11.27 -17.37
N PRO A 139 -4.26 10.60 -17.58
CA PRO A 139 -3.69 9.70 -16.57
C PRO A 139 -3.54 10.35 -15.18
N GLU A 140 -3.18 11.62 -15.12
CA GLU A 140 -3.04 12.37 -13.88
C GLU A 140 -4.38 12.64 -13.19
N GLN A 141 -5.43 12.95 -13.97
CA GLN A 141 -6.78 13.13 -13.46
C GLN A 141 -7.40 11.81 -12.99
N PHE A 142 -7.12 10.72 -13.71
CA PHE A 142 -7.54 9.38 -13.30
C PHE A 142 -6.85 8.97 -11.99
N ALA A 143 -5.53 9.16 -11.89
CA ALA A 143 -4.78 8.86 -10.68
C ALA A 143 -5.31 9.62 -9.46
N GLU A 144 -5.73 10.87 -9.64
CA GLU A 144 -6.37 11.68 -8.60
C GLU A 144 -7.72 11.10 -8.15
N LYS A 145 -8.59 10.70 -9.09
CA LYS A 145 -9.88 10.07 -8.77
C LYS A 145 -9.69 8.72 -8.07
N ALA A 146 -8.76 7.89 -8.55
CA ALA A 146 -8.45 6.59 -7.95
C ALA A 146 -7.84 6.74 -6.54
N ALA A 147 -6.96 7.73 -6.35
CA ALA A 147 -6.39 8.04 -5.04
C ALA A 147 -7.45 8.50 -4.04
N HIS A 148 -8.38 9.36 -4.46
CA HIS A 148 -9.52 9.76 -3.64
C HIS A 148 -10.33 8.54 -3.20
N VAL A 149 -10.67 7.65 -4.13
CA VAL A 149 -11.42 6.42 -3.82
C VAL A 149 -10.67 5.56 -2.80
N LEU A 150 -9.37 5.33 -3.01
CA LEU A 150 -8.57 4.49 -2.11
C LEU A 150 -8.44 5.09 -0.70
N SER A 151 -8.15 6.39 -0.60
CA SER A 151 -8.01 7.09 0.68
C SER A 151 -9.32 7.08 1.48
N GLU A 152 -10.44 7.41 0.83
CA GLU A 152 -11.74 7.42 1.51
C GLU A 152 -12.17 6.01 1.94
N LEU A 153 -11.93 4.99 1.11
CA LEU A 153 -12.21 3.60 1.50
C LEU A 153 -11.33 3.13 2.68
N ASN A 154 -10.08 3.58 2.76
CA ASN A 154 -9.20 3.29 3.89
C ASN A 154 -9.75 3.89 5.21
N TYR A 155 -10.33 5.09 5.13
CA TYR A 155 -11.00 5.73 6.27
C TYR A 155 -12.32 5.05 6.65
N VAL A 156 -13.14 4.67 5.66
CA VAL A 156 -14.43 3.98 5.87
C VAL A 156 -14.21 2.63 6.58
N HIS A 157 -13.19 1.87 6.16
CA HIS A 157 -12.80 0.59 6.76
C HIS A 157 -14.01 -0.34 6.97
N ALA A 158 -14.68 -0.66 5.86
CA ALA A 158 -16.02 -1.23 5.85
C ALA A 158 -16.12 -2.67 6.40
N PHE A 159 -15.03 -3.44 6.37
CA PHE A 159 -15.02 -4.86 6.73
C PHE A 159 -14.33 -5.12 8.07
N ARG A 160 -14.56 -6.30 8.67
CA ARG A 160 -13.93 -6.69 9.94
C ARG A 160 -12.43 -6.93 9.80
N GLU A 161 -12.01 -7.52 8.69
CA GLU A 161 -10.62 -7.70 8.26
C GLU A 161 -10.63 -7.80 6.73
N GLY A 162 -9.50 -7.56 6.06
CA GLY A 162 -9.39 -7.69 4.61
C GLY A 162 -9.63 -6.41 3.80
N ASN A 163 -9.77 -5.26 4.48
CA ASN A 163 -10.06 -3.97 3.86
C ASN A 163 -9.06 -3.58 2.76
N GLY A 164 -7.75 -3.67 3.02
CA GLY A 164 -6.71 -3.33 2.03
C GLY A 164 -6.87 -4.11 0.73
N ARG A 165 -6.87 -5.46 0.81
CA ARG A 165 -7.00 -6.34 -0.36
C ARG A 165 -8.29 -6.10 -1.17
N ALA A 166 -9.41 -5.82 -0.50
CA ALA A 166 -10.67 -5.51 -1.18
C ALA A 166 -10.64 -4.13 -1.85
N ASN A 167 -10.14 -3.10 -1.17
CA ASN A 167 -10.02 -1.74 -1.70
C ASN A 167 -9.05 -1.69 -2.90
N GLU A 168 -7.89 -2.33 -2.77
CA GLU A 168 -6.89 -2.44 -3.83
C GLU A 168 -7.44 -3.18 -5.04
N ALA A 169 -8.13 -4.31 -4.85
CA ALA A 169 -8.79 -5.03 -5.94
C ALA A 169 -9.82 -4.18 -6.69
N LEU A 170 -10.59 -3.35 -5.96
CA LEU A 170 -11.55 -2.43 -6.57
C LEU A 170 -10.84 -1.37 -7.42
N VAL A 171 -9.76 -0.78 -6.91
CA VAL A 171 -8.97 0.25 -7.63
C VAL A 171 -8.29 -0.33 -8.86
N VAL A 172 -7.69 -1.54 -8.77
CA VAL A 172 -7.12 -2.23 -9.93
C VAL A 172 -8.19 -2.55 -10.97
N SER A 173 -9.36 -3.01 -10.53
CA SER A 173 -10.52 -3.23 -11.41
C SER A 173 -10.98 -1.92 -12.09
N LEU A 174 -10.98 -0.81 -11.36
CA LEU A 174 -11.27 0.52 -11.90
C LEU A 174 -10.28 0.91 -12.99
N GLY A 175 -8.98 0.75 -12.74
CA GLY A 175 -7.94 0.96 -13.74
C GLY A 175 -8.22 0.20 -15.03
N ARG A 176 -8.43 -1.11 -14.93
CA ARG A 176 -8.70 -1.98 -16.09
C ARG A 176 -9.91 -1.54 -16.89
N THR A 177 -11.00 -1.14 -16.23
CA THR A 177 -12.23 -0.68 -16.91
C THR A 177 -11.99 0.56 -17.76
N TYR A 178 -11.11 1.47 -17.32
CA TYR A 178 -10.85 2.75 -18.00
C TYR A 178 -9.50 2.77 -18.75
N GLY A 179 -8.85 1.62 -18.94
CA GLY A 179 -7.64 1.49 -19.77
C GLY A 179 -6.34 1.89 -19.07
N HIS A 180 -6.33 1.90 -17.73
CA HIS A 180 -5.13 2.15 -16.93
C HIS A 180 -4.64 0.85 -16.28
N ASP A 181 -3.37 0.55 -16.47
CA ASP A 181 -2.72 -0.55 -15.77
C ASP A 181 -2.21 -0.05 -14.41
N ILE A 182 -2.80 -0.56 -13.31
CA ILE A 182 -2.39 -0.23 -11.94
C ILE A 182 -1.76 -1.47 -11.34
N ASP A 183 -0.46 -1.41 -11.08
CA ASP A 183 0.30 -2.46 -10.42
C ASP A 183 0.68 -2.04 -9.01
N LEU A 184 -0.13 -2.45 -8.02
CA LEU A 184 0.12 -2.16 -6.61
C LEU A 184 1.18 -3.10 -6.00
N THR A 185 1.72 -4.08 -6.73
CA THR A 185 2.77 -4.96 -6.20
C THR A 185 4.09 -4.26 -5.97
N VAL A 186 4.31 -3.11 -6.63
CA VAL A 186 5.48 -2.24 -6.39
C VAL A 186 5.30 -1.31 -5.18
N ILE A 187 4.10 -1.25 -4.58
CA ILE A 187 3.83 -0.38 -3.44
C ILE A 187 4.07 -1.14 -2.14
N THR A 188 5.07 -0.70 -1.38
CA THR A 188 5.41 -1.34 -0.11
C THR A 188 4.38 -1.01 0.98
N LYS A 189 4.30 -1.88 1.99
CA LYS A 189 3.39 -1.67 3.13
C LYS A 189 3.69 -0.36 3.88
N PRO A 190 4.96 0.00 4.18
CA PRO A 190 5.26 1.31 4.77
C PRO A 190 4.77 2.49 3.91
N ARG A 191 4.95 2.42 2.58
CA ARG A 191 4.49 3.47 1.66
C ARG A 191 2.97 3.62 1.67
N MET A 192 2.23 2.52 1.64
CA MET A 192 0.76 2.53 1.72
C MET A 192 0.26 3.11 3.05
N ILE A 193 0.91 2.75 4.17
CA ILE A 193 0.56 3.26 5.50
C ILE A 193 0.83 4.76 5.58
N GLU A 194 2.01 5.21 5.15
CA GLU A 194 2.37 6.64 5.14
C GLU A 194 1.34 7.45 4.34
N ALA A 195 1.07 7.06 3.09
CA ALA A 195 0.12 7.78 2.24
C ALA A 195 -1.29 7.81 2.84
N SER A 196 -1.73 6.71 3.48
CA SER A 196 -3.04 6.65 4.13
C SER A 196 -3.13 7.57 5.36
N ILE A 197 -2.08 7.62 6.19
CA ILE A 197 -2.02 8.51 7.36
C ILE A 197 -1.95 9.96 6.91
N GLU A 198 -1.10 10.29 5.93
CA GLU A 198 -0.94 11.65 5.43
C GLU A 198 -2.25 12.19 4.86
N THR A 199 -2.96 11.41 4.03
CA THR A 199 -4.26 11.83 3.49
C THR A 199 -5.38 11.87 4.54
N THR A 200 -5.30 11.04 5.59
CA THR A 200 -6.24 11.12 6.72
C THR A 200 -6.06 12.43 7.50
N ASN A 201 -4.82 12.86 7.71
CA ASN A 201 -4.49 14.09 8.43
C ASN A 201 -4.71 15.34 7.57
N ASP A 202 -4.42 15.25 6.27
CA ASP A 202 -4.62 16.31 5.29
C ASP A 202 -5.24 15.73 4.00
N PRO A 203 -6.57 15.86 3.79
CA PRO A 203 -7.23 15.38 2.58
C PRO A 203 -6.71 16.01 1.28
N SER A 204 -5.96 17.11 1.35
CA SER A 204 -5.31 17.74 0.19
C SER A 204 -3.92 17.21 -0.11
N SER A 205 -3.38 16.32 0.74
CA SER A 205 -2.06 15.72 0.56
C SER A 205 -1.96 15.01 -0.81
N PRO A 206 -0.85 15.22 -1.54
CA PRO A 206 -0.61 14.53 -2.80
C PRO A 206 -0.12 13.09 -2.63
N ALA A 207 0.05 12.59 -1.40
CA ALA A 207 0.73 11.33 -1.13
C ALA A 207 0.05 10.11 -1.79
N MET A 208 -1.28 9.98 -1.63
CA MET A 208 -2.01 8.88 -2.27
C MET A 208 -2.06 9.03 -3.79
N LYS A 209 -2.19 10.26 -4.31
CA LYS A 209 -2.10 10.52 -5.76
C LYS A 209 -0.76 10.07 -6.31
N HIS A 210 0.33 10.41 -5.64
CA HIS A 210 1.67 9.99 -6.03
C HIS A 210 1.85 8.47 -5.97
N LEU A 211 1.30 7.81 -4.94
CA LEU A 211 1.29 6.34 -4.83
C LEU A 211 0.58 5.70 -6.04
N ILE A 212 -0.58 6.24 -6.44
CA ILE A 212 -1.29 5.72 -7.63
C ILE A 212 -0.51 6.01 -8.92
N GLN A 213 0.14 7.17 -9.03
CA GLN A 213 1.04 7.47 -10.17
C GLN A 213 2.21 6.49 -10.25
N ASP A 214 2.84 6.18 -9.11
CA ASP A 214 3.91 5.18 -8.98
C ASP A 214 3.44 3.80 -9.45
N ALA A 215 2.21 3.42 -9.10
CA ALA A 215 1.61 2.14 -9.51
C ALA A 215 1.14 2.11 -10.97
N MET A 216 0.88 3.26 -11.59
CA MET A 216 0.35 3.35 -12.96
C MET A 216 1.46 3.48 -14.01
N ASP A 217 2.45 4.32 -13.76
CA ASP A 217 3.46 4.68 -14.75
C ASP A 217 4.52 3.58 -14.90
N PRO A 218 4.74 3.02 -16.11
CA PRO A 218 5.72 1.96 -16.32
C PRO A 218 7.16 2.32 -15.92
N ASN A 219 7.59 3.56 -16.15
CA ASN A 219 8.95 4.01 -15.84
C ASN A 219 9.12 4.26 -14.34
N ARG A 220 8.08 4.74 -13.65
CA ARG A 220 8.09 4.82 -12.17
C ARG A 220 8.17 3.42 -11.55
N ARG A 221 7.40 2.47 -12.07
CA ARG A 221 7.47 1.06 -11.65
C ARG A 221 8.84 0.45 -11.89
N GLU A 222 9.48 0.74 -13.03
CA GLU A 222 10.85 0.32 -13.31
C GLU A 222 11.83 0.87 -12.26
N ALA A 223 11.76 2.17 -11.96
CA ALA A 223 12.61 2.80 -10.96
C ALA A 223 12.42 2.22 -9.55
N ILE A 224 11.17 1.98 -9.14
CA ILE A 224 10.87 1.34 -7.85
C ILE A 224 11.40 -0.09 -7.80
N ARG A 225 11.24 -0.89 -8.86
CA ARG A 225 11.80 -2.25 -8.90
C ARG A 225 13.33 -2.26 -8.87
N SER A 226 13.98 -1.28 -9.49
CA SER A 226 15.44 -1.11 -9.34
C SER A 226 15.81 -0.84 -7.88
N ALA A 227 15.12 0.09 -7.22
CA ALA A 227 15.36 0.39 -5.81
C ALA A 227 15.11 -0.82 -4.89
N MET A 228 14.09 -1.64 -5.18
CA MET A 228 13.88 -2.91 -4.48
C MET A 228 15.05 -3.87 -4.68
N SER A 229 15.55 -4.01 -5.91
CA SER A 229 16.70 -4.87 -6.19
C SER A 229 17.99 -4.37 -5.52
N ASP A 230 18.17 -3.05 -5.40
CA ASP A 230 19.32 -2.47 -4.72
C ASP A 230 19.28 -2.74 -3.21
N LEU A 231 18.10 -2.64 -2.58
CA LEU A 231 17.90 -3.05 -1.18
C LEU A 231 18.18 -4.55 -0.97
N GLU A 232 17.69 -5.42 -1.86
CA GLU A 232 17.98 -6.86 -1.77
C GLU A 232 19.49 -7.15 -1.86
N GLN A 233 20.21 -6.44 -2.74
CA GLN A 233 21.67 -6.54 -2.87
C GLN A 233 22.40 -6.03 -1.61
N ALA A 234 21.81 -5.07 -0.89
CA ALA A 234 22.30 -4.61 0.41
C ALA A 234 21.99 -5.59 1.56
N GLY A 235 21.18 -6.63 1.33
CA GLY A 235 20.78 -7.62 2.33
C GLY A 235 19.51 -7.24 3.11
N GLU A 236 18.73 -6.32 2.57
CA GLU A 236 17.52 -5.77 3.18
C GLU A 236 16.25 -6.34 2.54
N ASN A 237 15.13 -6.31 3.27
CA ASN A 237 13.82 -6.68 2.74
C ASN A 237 13.11 -5.43 2.18
N PRO A 238 12.95 -5.27 0.85
CA PRO A 238 12.38 -4.05 0.28
C PRO A 238 10.98 -3.71 0.79
N PHE A 239 10.18 -4.73 1.12
CA PHE A 239 8.80 -4.54 1.58
C PHE A 239 8.69 -4.00 3.00
N GLU A 240 9.80 -3.87 3.73
CA GLU A 240 9.89 -3.24 5.05
C GLU A 240 10.32 -1.77 4.96
N HIS A 241 10.72 -1.30 3.78
CA HIS A 241 11.15 0.08 3.53
C HIS A 241 10.06 0.91 2.84
N ASN A 242 10.05 2.21 3.10
CA ASN A 242 9.21 3.15 2.35
C ASN A 242 9.91 3.48 1.03
N ILE A 243 9.36 3.04 -0.10
CA ILE A 243 9.94 3.24 -1.42
C ILE A 243 8.94 4.02 -2.28
N ARG A 244 9.43 5.08 -2.94
CA ARG A 244 8.65 5.89 -3.88
C ARG A 244 9.55 6.48 -4.95
N THR A 245 8.97 7.00 -6.01
CA THR A 245 9.75 7.84 -6.93
C THR A 245 9.89 9.29 -6.44
N ALA A 246 10.80 10.03 -7.06
CA ALA A 246 10.90 11.48 -6.91
C ALA A 246 9.72 12.22 -7.57
N ARG A 247 9.38 13.39 -7.00
CA ARG A 247 8.41 14.32 -7.60
C ARG A 247 9.13 15.46 -8.34
N PRO A 248 8.62 15.92 -9.49
CA PRO A 248 9.14 17.12 -10.14
C PRO A 248 9.16 18.32 -9.17
N GLY A 249 10.30 19.00 -9.07
CA GLY A 249 10.52 20.14 -8.18
C GLY A 249 10.89 19.78 -6.74
N GLU A 250 10.91 18.50 -6.39
CA GLU A 250 11.33 18.03 -5.06
C GLU A 250 12.84 18.19 -4.90
N VAL A 251 13.27 18.75 -3.77
CA VAL A 251 14.68 18.76 -3.37
C VAL A 251 14.95 17.45 -2.63
N ILE A 252 15.91 16.68 -3.13
CA ILE A 252 16.30 15.39 -2.59
C ILE A 252 17.74 15.52 -2.11
N GLU A 253 17.98 15.02 -0.90
CA GLU A 253 19.28 14.90 -0.26
C GLU A 253 19.35 13.47 0.29
N GLY A 254 20.45 12.76 0.01
CA GLY A 254 20.60 11.38 0.45
C GLY A 254 21.80 10.66 -0.17
N GLN A 255 22.13 9.51 0.40
CA GLN A 255 23.20 8.63 -0.07
C GLN A 255 22.69 7.76 -1.23
N VAL A 256 23.53 7.53 -2.23
CA VAL A 256 23.17 6.66 -3.37
C VAL A 256 23.27 5.21 -2.95
N LEU A 257 22.15 4.48 -3.03
CA LEU A 257 22.09 3.05 -2.71
C LEU A 257 22.52 2.19 -3.90
N GLY A 258 22.08 2.56 -5.10
CA GLY A 258 22.39 1.88 -6.35
C GLY A 258 21.98 2.71 -7.56
N HIS A 259 22.59 2.44 -8.71
CA HIS A 259 22.24 3.13 -9.95
C HIS A 259 22.62 2.35 -11.21
N ASP A 260 21.98 2.67 -12.32
CA ASP A 260 22.39 2.28 -13.66
C ASP A 260 22.35 3.49 -14.63
N ASN A 261 22.20 3.25 -15.93
CA ASN A 261 22.12 4.33 -16.94
C ASN A 261 20.74 5.00 -17.01
N ARG A 262 19.71 4.41 -16.39
CA ARG A 262 18.30 4.80 -16.49
C ARG A 262 17.78 5.36 -15.18
N VAL A 263 18.13 4.75 -14.05
CA VAL A 263 17.63 5.11 -12.72
C VAL A 263 18.73 5.11 -11.66
N ALA A 264 18.41 5.69 -10.52
CA ALA A 264 19.16 5.54 -9.28
C ALA A 264 18.19 5.43 -8.09
N SER A 265 18.64 4.81 -7.01
CA SER A 265 17.94 4.75 -5.73
C SER A 265 18.77 5.48 -4.68
N LEU A 266 18.11 6.28 -3.85
CA LEU A 266 18.76 7.04 -2.78
C LEU A 266 18.14 6.71 -1.43
N VAL A 267 18.98 6.54 -0.42
CA VAL A 267 18.62 6.55 0.99
C VAL A 267 18.47 8.00 1.43
N ALA A 268 17.23 8.43 1.70
CA ALA A 268 16.90 9.78 2.15
C ALA A 268 16.20 9.74 3.51
N ASP A 269 16.05 10.89 4.17
CA ASP A 269 15.47 11.02 5.52
C ASP A 269 14.16 10.24 5.75
N ARG A 270 13.33 10.12 4.71
CA ARG A 270 11.99 9.50 4.77
C ARG A 270 11.86 8.16 4.05
N GLY A 271 12.98 7.49 3.78
CA GLY A 271 13.03 6.19 3.11
C GLY A 271 13.78 6.25 1.80
N ILE A 272 13.44 5.34 0.89
CA ILE A 272 14.13 5.19 -0.39
C ILE A 272 13.41 5.99 -1.47
N VAL A 273 14.16 6.83 -2.16
CA VAL A 273 13.66 7.62 -3.29
C VAL A 273 14.31 7.12 -4.58
N ALA A 274 13.50 6.55 -5.46
CA ALA A 274 13.90 6.16 -6.80
C ALA A 274 13.82 7.38 -7.74
N VAL A 275 14.89 7.65 -8.48
CA VAL A 275 15.04 8.85 -9.29
C VAL A 275 15.46 8.51 -10.71
N ASP A 276 15.10 9.38 -11.65
CA ASP A 276 15.61 9.31 -13.01
C ASP A 276 17.12 9.63 -13.01
N ARG A 277 17.92 8.79 -13.67
CA ARG A 277 19.36 9.00 -13.78
C ARG A 277 19.73 10.32 -14.44
N ALA A 278 18.84 10.87 -15.27
CA ALA A 278 19.02 12.17 -15.95
C ALA A 278 19.04 13.37 -14.98
N ASP A 279 18.49 13.24 -13.77
CA ASP A 279 18.49 14.31 -12.76
C ASP A 279 19.78 14.37 -11.94
N LEU A 280 20.57 13.28 -11.96
CA LEU A 280 21.85 13.18 -11.27
C LEU A 280 23.03 13.60 -12.16
N PRO A 281 24.18 13.99 -11.59
CA PRO A 281 25.41 14.27 -12.34
C PRO A 281 25.88 13.09 -13.19
N GLU A 282 26.61 13.32 -14.29
CA GLU A 282 27.13 12.23 -15.13
C GLU A 282 28.12 11.36 -14.36
N ARG A 283 29.04 12.00 -13.66
CA ARG A 283 29.96 11.36 -12.74
C ARG A 283 29.34 11.38 -11.34
N MET A 284 29.01 10.21 -10.83
CA MET A 284 28.51 10.09 -9.46
C MET A 284 29.63 10.42 -8.46
N PRO A 285 29.28 11.04 -7.32
CA PRO A 285 30.23 11.17 -6.21
C PRO A 285 30.60 9.80 -5.64
N PRO A 286 31.65 9.72 -4.82
CA PRO A 286 31.99 8.53 -4.06
C PRO A 286 30.80 7.96 -3.28
N ASP A 287 30.80 6.65 -3.04
CA ASP A 287 29.68 5.94 -2.41
C ASP A 287 29.34 6.46 -0.99
N ASP A 288 30.27 7.13 -0.31
CA ASP A 288 30.11 7.70 1.05
C ASP A 288 29.65 9.18 1.08
N GLU A 289 29.42 9.80 -0.08
CA GLU A 289 28.97 11.20 -0.16
C GLU A 289 27.46 11.32 -0.48
N GLU A 290 26.79 12.22 0.23
CA GLU A 290 25.39 12.57 -0.08
C GLU A 290 25.29 13.39 -1.37
N VAL A 291 24.23 13.14 -2.13
CA VAL A 291 23.87 13.96 -3.29
C VAL A 291 22.68 14.84 -2.93
N LYS A 292 22.80 16.13 -3.24
CA LYS A 292 21.69 17.08 -3.15
C LYS A 292 21.34 17.67 -4.51
N PHE A 293 20.08 17.51 -4.93
CA PHE A 293 19.60 18.04 -6.21
C PHE A 293 18.09 18.31 -6.19
N THR A 294 17.60 19.01 -7.21
CA THR A 294 16.16 19.19 -7.46
C THR A 294 15.74 18.27 -8.59
N ALA A 295 14.84 17.34 -8.30
CA ALA A 295 14.30 16.42 -9.31
C ALA A 295 13.50 17.21 -10.37
N ARG A 296 13.69 16.88 -11.64
CA ARG A 296 13.01 17.52 -12.78
C ARG A 296 12.18 16.52 -13.57
N SER A 297 12.55 15.23 -13.55
CA SER A 297 11.86 14.20 -14.32
C SER A 297 10.43 14.01 -13.82
N ASP A 298 9.50 13.93 -14.77
CA ASP A 298 8.13 13.47 -14.55
C ASP A 298 7.96 11.97 -14.85
N PHE A 299 9.06 11.27 -15.17
CA PHE A 299 9.14 9.86 -15.59
C PHE A 299 8.47 9.54 -16.93
N LYS A 300 8.10 10.52 -17.76
CA LYS A 300 7.62 10.22 -19.14
C LYS A 300 8.70 9.60 -20.02
N THR A 301 9.95 9.94 -19.74
CA THR A 301 11.15 9.27 -20.25
C THR A 301 12.00 8.85 -19.07
N LEU A 302 12.88 7.86 -19.26
CA LEU A 302 13.75 7.37 -18.21
C LEU A 302 15.20 7.29 -18.70
N GLY A 303 16.11 7.88 -17.94
CA GLY A 303 17.51 8.02 -18.31
C GLY A 303 17.76 9.16 -19.29
N ARG A 304 19.04 9.37 -19.62
CA ARG A 304 19.42 10.31 -20.68
C ARG A 304 19.16 9.66 -22.04
N PRO A 305 18.69 10.40 -23.06
CA PRO A 305 18.67 9.90 -24.43
C PRO A 305 20.08 9.44 -24.80
N GLU A 306 20.20 8.28 -25.46
CA GLU A 306 21.48 7.87 -26.04
C GLU A 306 21.97 9.01 -26.93
N GLN A 307 23.06 9.67 -26.53
CA GLN A 307 23.79 10.50 -27.45
C GLN A 307 24.25 9.55 -28.55
N VAL A 308 23.85 9.81 -29.79
CA VAL A 308 24.43 9.15 -30.97
C VAL A 308 25.89 9.57 -31.01
N GLN A 309 26.73 8.87 -30.26
CA GLN A 309 28.18 8.98 -30.32
C GLN A 309 28.61 8.04 -31.42
N ASP A 310 29.25 8.61 -32.43
CA ASP A 310 29.86 7.89 -33.54
C ASP A 310 30.63 6.66 -33.02
N ALA A 311 30.39 5.54 -33.68
CA ALA A 311 30.95 4.24 -33.35
C ALA A 311 32.48 4.29 -33.25
N GLN A 312 33.01 4.37 -32.02
CA GLN A 312 34.36 3.94 -31.66
C GLN A 312 34.58 3.99 -30.13
N SER A 313 34.10 2.97 -29.40
CA SER A 313 34.78 2.47 -28.18
C SER A 313 34.27 1.07 -27.79
N LEU A 314 35.15 0.28 -27.19
CA LEU A 314 35.14 -1.18 -27.06
C LEU A 314 34.12 -1.75 -26.05
N PRO A 315 33.78 -3.05 -26.15
CA PRO A 315 32.87 -3.70 -25.22
C PRO A 315 33.59 -4.08 -23.92
N GLY A 316 32.98 -3.73 -22.78
CA GLY A 316 33.29 -4.34 -21.49
C GLY A 316 33.35 -3.37 -20.32
N GLN A 317 32.20 -3.10 -19.70
CA GLN A 317 32.15 -2.94 -18.25
C GLN A 317 30.96 -3.76 -17.72
N GLN A 318 31.29 -4.99 -17.35
CA GLN A 318 30.44 -5.80 -16.47
C GLN A 318 30.42 -5.15 -15.08
N LYS A 319 29.26 -5.27 -14.43
CA LYS A 319 29.00 -4.98 -13.02
C LYS A 319 30.21 -5.30 -12.13
N ALA A 320 30.66 -4.31 -11.38
CA ALA A 320 31.44 -4.53 -10.17
C ALA A 320 31.09 -3.42 -9.17
N GLN A 321 30.26 -3.73 -8.18
CA GLN A 321 30.27 -3.08 -6.88
C GLN A 321 30.22 -4.19 -5.83
N GLU A 322 31.28 -4.29 -5.05
CA GLU A 322 31.38 -5.14 -3.86
C GLU A 322 30.54 -4.54 -2.72
N PRO A 323 30.05 -5.34 -1.77
CA PRO A 323 29.09 -4.87 -0.78
C PRO A 323 29.79 -4.11 0.36
N GLN A 324 29.44 -2.83 0.54
CA GLN A 324 29.72 -2.11 1.79
C GLN A 324 28.46 -2.03 2.65
N SER A 325 27.99 -3.21 3.06
CA SER A 325 26.76 -3.40 3.85
C SER A 325 26.78 -2.66 5.19
N GLN A 326 27.92 -2.28 5.76
CA GLN A 326 27.93 -1.79 7.15
C GLN A 326 27.48 -0.33 7.32
N HIS A 327 27.82 0.57 6.38
CA HIS A 327 27.47 2.00 6.50
C HIS A 327 26.04 2.27 6.04
N ILE A 328 25.63 1.66 4.91
CA ILE A 328 24.24 1.68 4.42
C ILE A 328 23.28 1.11 5.47
N ASN A 329 23.64 -0.01 6.11
CA ASN A 329 22.80 -0.58 7.17
C ASN A 329 22.72 0.33 8.40
N ALA A 330 23.68 1.23 8.64
CA ALA A 330 23.59 2.19 9.73
C ALA A 330 22.59 3.32 9.41
N GLU A 331 22.57 3.82 8.17
CA GLU A 331 21.59 4.83 7.73
C GLU A 331 20.18 4.27 7.64
N LEU A 332 20.00 3.06 7.10
CA LEU A 332 18.71 2.37 7.07
C LEU A 332 18.14 2.17 8.48
N LYS A 333 18.99 1.72 9.42
CA LYS A 333 18.60 1.63 10.85
C LYS A 333 18.28 2.98 11.47
N ALA A 334 18.96 4.05 11.06
CA ALA A 334 18.65 5.40 11.52
C ALA A 334 17.28 5.88 11.03
N ILE A 335 16.94 5.60 9.76
CA ILE A 335 15.61 5.91 9.18
C ILE A 335 14.52 5.10 9.89
N GLU A 336 14.72 3.79 10.09
CA GLU A 336 13.78 2.95 10.83
C GLU A 336 13.54 3.48 12.25
N ALA A 337 14.62 3.84 12.96
CA ALA A 337 14.54 4.40 14.30
C ALA A 337 13.82 5.76 14.31
N GLN A 338 14.08 6.61 13.33
CA GLN A 338 13.43 7.93 13.19
C GLN A 338 11.94 7.78 12.85
N GLN A 339 11.56 6.87 11.94
CA GLN A 339 10.15 6.57 11.66
C GLN A 339 9.42 5.99 12.87
N LEU A 340 10.11 5.17 13.68
CA LEU A 340 9.56 4.65 14.93
C LEU A 340 9.39 5.77 15.97
N ALA A 341 10.37 6.67 16.06
CA ALA A 341 10.38 7.81 16.97
C ALA A 341 9.33 8.85 16.60
N ASP A 342 9.09 9.12 15.31
CA ASP A 342 8.03 10.04 14.86
C ASP A 342 6.64 9.46 15.13
N ARG A 343 6.47 8.15 14.95
CA ARG A 343 5.27 7.43 15.43
C ARG A 343 5.11 7.44 16.94
N GLN A 344 6.15 7.68 17.73
CA GLN A 344 6.09 7.79 19.20
C GLN A 344 5.86 9.24 19.64
N ARG A 345 6.53 10.22 19.01
CA ARG A 345 6.36 11.65 19.31
C ARG A 345 4.95 12.15 19.03
N ASN A 346 4.30 11.67 17.97
CA ASN A 346 2.89 11.95 17.72
C ASN A 346 1.96 11.39 18.83
N ARG A 347 2.39 10.39 19.60
CA ARG A 347 1.64 9.90 20.78
C ARG A 347 1.79 10.85 21.97
N ASP A 348 3.02 11.29 22.25
CA ASP A 348 3.35 12.09 23.44
C ASP A 348 2.86 13.55 23.36
N GLN A 349 2.60 14.06 22.15
CA GLN A 349 2.15 15.43 21.94
C GLN A 349 0.63 15.58 22.16
N ASP A 350 -0.17 14.58 21.77
CA ASP A 350 -1.62 14.56 21.99
C ASP A 350 -2.02 14.22 23.44
N ASP A 351 -1.20 13.44 24.16
CA ASP A 351 -1.44 13.15 25.59
C ASP A 351 -1.22 14.37 26.51
N ARG A 352 -0.53 15.42 26.03
CA ARG A 352 -0.37 16.69 26.77
C ARG A 352 -1.49 17.70 26.48
N GLU A 353 -2.32 17.44 25.48
CA GLU A 353 -3.43 18.30 25.07
C GLU A 353 -4.82 17.75 25.49
N ARG A 354 -4.87 16.66 26.27
CA ARG A 354 -6.10 16.07 26.83
C ARG A 354 -6.33 16.36 28.31
#